data_AF-K4GQM1-F1
#
_entry.id   AF-K4GQM1-F1
#
_cell.length_a   1.000
_cell.length_b   1.000
_cell.length_c   1.000
_cell.angle_alpha   90.00
_cell.angle_beta   90.00
_cell.angle_gamma   90.00
#
_symmetry.space_group_name_H-M   'P 1'
#
loop_
_entity.id
_entity.type
_entity.pdbx_description
1 polymer ?
#
loop_
_entity_poly.entity_id
_entity_poly.type
_entity_poly.pdbx_seq_one_letter_code
_entity_poly.pdbx_strand_id
1 'polypeptide(L)'
;TARTGTEIDKNIVRKKVHLRGFSSSNLKDYTKMFFKDEGCRTLVLNQLKANPNLSSLCSVPLFCWIIFKCFEHFHSAFDSHELPDFTVTLTDIFLLMTEVHLNRIQKTNLLKKNNRSQEETYRSNKDKLFALSKIAYMGMQKSLFVFDQKDVLSGLPEQDLHLGFLRTVPNYGGSVDQSSYEFLHLTLQSFFTAFFLVTDKKVGAKDLLQFFAECSMQDTTLSSCLPLAWLKNYNPTGGDPFRNKEHFHFT
;
A
#
# COMPACT_ATOMS: atom_id res chain seq x y z
N THR A 1 13.27 -10.93 5.49
CA THR A 1 12.52 -10.94 4.22
C THR A 1 12.91 -9.70 3.45
N ALA A 2 12.84 -9.70 2.11
CA ALA A 2 13.21 -8.55 1.30
C ALA A 2 12.24 -8.43 0.12
N ARG A 3 12.17 -7.24 -0.49
CA ARG A 3 11.42 -7.04 -1.73
C ARG A 3 12.10 -7.78 -2.89
N THR A 4 11.33 -8.04 -3.93
CA THR A 4 11.88 -8.65 -5.15
C THR A 4 12.88 -7.66 -5.77
N GLY A 5 14.01 -8.16 -6.27
CA GLY A 5 15.07 -7.29 -6.79
C GLY A 5 15.99 -6.65 -5.76
N THR A 6 15.77 -6.83 -4.46
CA THR A 6 16.80 -6.45 -3.46
C THR A 6 18.04 -7.30 -3.65
N GLU A 7 19.19 -6.66 -3.89
CA GLU A 7 20.47 -7.33 -3.95
C GLU A 7 20.87 -7.85 -2.57
N ILE A 8 21.14 -9.14 -2.49
CA ILE A 8 21.61 -9.80 -1.27
C ILE A 8 22.79 -10.66 -1.69
N ASP A 9 23.89 -10.57 -0.94
CA ASP A 9 25.08 -11.38 -1.18
C ASP A 9 24.71 -12.87 -1.23
N LYS A 10 25.11 -13.52 -2.33
CA LYS A 10 24.85 -14.94 -2.56
C LYS A 10 25.57 -15.82 -1.54
N ASN A 11 26.67 -15.34 -0.96
CA ASN A 11 27.50 -16.09 -0.02
C ASN A 11 26.83 -16.26 1.36
N ILE A 12 25.80 -15.47 1.67
CA ILE A 12 25.08 -15.53 2.96
C ILE A 12 23.69 -16.16 2.84
N VAL A 13 23.21 -16.48 1.62
CA VAL A 13 21.85 -17.00 1.39
C VAL A 13 21.88 -18.46 0.92
N ARG A 14 21.50 -19.38 1.82
CA ARG A 14 21.37 -20.81 1.51
C ARG A 14 20.13 -21.15 0.66
N LYS A 15 19.02 -20.44 0.85
CA LYS A 15 17.74 -20.70 0.18
C LYS A 15 16.97 -19.40 -0.05
N LYS A 16 16.40 -19.25 -1.25
CA LYS A 16 15.43 -18.19 -1.56
C LYS A 16 14.04 -18.80 -1.67
N VAL A 17 13.05 -18.13 -1.09
CA VAL A 17 11.63 -18.50 -1.18
C VAL A 17 10.86 -17.28 -1.64
N HIS A 18 10.07 -17.43 -2.71
CA HIS A 18 9.21 -16.38 -3.22
C HIS A 18 7.80 -16.58 -2.67
N LEU A 19 7.32 -15.63 -1.87
CA LEU A 19 5.93 -15.59 -1.41
C LEU A 19 5.04 -14.96 -2.49
N ARG A 20 4.24 -15.78 -3.19
CA ARG A 20 3.44 -15.36 -4.35
C ARG A 20 2.05 -14.80 -4.03
N GLY A 21 1.67 -14.74 -2.75
CA GLY A 21 0.33 -14.30 -2.33
C GLY A 21 -0.72 -15.41 -2.36
N PHE A 22 -1.98 -15.02 -2.51
CA PHE A 22 -3.14 -15.91 -2.52
C PHE A 22 -3.33 -16.59 -3.87
N SER A 23 -3.46 -17.92 -3.84
CA SER A 23 -4.11 -18.65 -4.93
C SER A 23 -5.63 -18.41 -4.92
N SER A 24 -6.32 -18.81 -6.00
CA SER A 24 -7.78 -18.69 -6.07
C SER A 24 -8.51 -19.48 -4.97
N SER A 25 -7.95 -20.57 -4.45
CA SER A 25 -8.51 -21.28 -3.29
C SER A 25 -8.26 -20.54 -1.99
N ASN A 26 -7.03 -20.04 -1.78
CA ASN A 26 -6.72 -19.22 -0.60
C ASN A 26 -7.57 -17.96 -0.53
N LEU A 27 -7.82 -17.30 -1.67
CA LEU A 27 -8.70 -16.14 -1.73
C LEU A 27 -10.11 -16.48 -1.28
N LYS A 28 -10.69 -17.60 -1.75
CA LYS A 28 -12.03 -18.06 -1.32
C LYS A 28 -12.07 -18.35 0.19
N ASP A 29 -11.05 -18.98 0.73
CA ASP A 29 -10.97 -19.30 2.16
C ASP A 29 -10.81 -18.03 3.00
N TYR A 30 -10.00 -17.08 2.52
CA TYR A 30 -9.87 -15.78 3.14
C TYR A 30 -11.18 -14.98 3.11
N THR A 31 -11.95 -15.02 2.01
CA THR A 31 -13.29 -14.41 1.94
C THR A 31 -14.23 -14.98 2.99
N LYS A 32 -14.25 -16.31 3.17
CA LYS A 32 -15.04 -16.96 4.23
C LYS A 32 -14.59 -16.56 5.63
N MET A 33 -13.27 -16.43 5.83
CA MET A 33 -12.71 -16.03 7.11
C MET A 33 -13.08 -14.58 7.46
N PHE A 34 -13.03 -13.68 6.48
CA PHE A 34 -13.27 -12.25 6.66
C PHE A 34 -14.77 -11.92 6.79
N PHE A 35 -15.60 -12.35 5.84
CA PHE A 35 -17.03 -12.05 5.83
C PHE A 35 -17.81 -13.17 6.53
N LYS A 36 -18.30 -12.87 7.73
CA LYS A 36 -19.11 -13.80 8.52
C LYS A 36 -20.54 -13.92 8.00
N ASP A 37 -21.11 -12.81 7.52
CA ASP A 37 -22.41 -12.80 6.88
C ASP A 37 -22.37 -13.51 5.52
N GLU A 38 -23.34 -14.40 5.29
CA GLU A 38 -23.39 -15.23 4.09
C GLU A 38 -23.79 -14.44 2.83
N GLY A 39 -24.66 -13.43 2.99
CA GLY A 39 -25.06 -12.55 1.89
C GLY A 39 -23.87 -11.73 1.37
N CYS A 40 -23.16 -11.06 2.28
CA CYS A 40 -21.94 -10.30 1.99
C CYS A 40 -20.88 -11.19 1.34
N ARG A 41 -20.64 -12.37 1.91
CA ARG A 41 -19.68 -13.33 1.38
C ARG A 41 -20.02 -13.74 -0.06
N THR A 42 -21.29 -14.05 -0.31
CA THR A 42 -21.75 -14.47 -1.65
C THR A 42 -21.59 -13.33 -2.66
N LEU A 43 -21.95 -12.11 -2.26
CA LEU A 43 -21.81 -10.92 -3.09
C LEU A 43 -20.33 -10.67 -3.48
N VAL A 44 -19.42 -10.66 -2.51
CA VAL A 44 -17.99 -10.45 -2.77
C VAL A 44 -17.41 -11.54 -3.65
N LEU A 45 -17.79 -12.81 -3.43
CA LEU A 45 -17.34 -13.91 -4.29
C LEU A 45 -17.85 -13.77 -5.73
N ASN A 46 -19.07 -13.27 -5.94
CA ASN A 46 -19.61 -13.02 -7.27
C ASN A 46 -18.85 -11.88 -7.97
N GLN A 47 -18.55 -10.79 -7.24
CA GLN A 47 -17.75 -9.68 -7.76
C GLN A 47 -16.33 -10.11 -8.14
N LEU A 48 -15.65 -10.89 -7.30
CA LEU A 48 -14.32 -11.44 -7.58
C LEU A 48 -14.29 -12.40 -8.78
N LYS A 49 -15.42 -13.05 -9.09
CA LYS A 49 -15.57 -13.90 -10.28
C LYS A 49 -15.87 -13.08 -11.53
N ALA A 50 -16.70 -12.04 -11.41
CA ALA A 50 -17.13 -11.21 -12.52
C ALA A 50 -16.03 -10.23 -12.98
N ASN A 51 -15.15 -9.80 -12.08
CA ASN A 51 -14.09 -8.83 -12.37
C ASN A 51 -12.68 -9.44 -12.20
N PRO A 52 -12.02 -9.88 -13.29
CA PRO A 52 -10.68 -10.46 -13.25
C PRO A 52 -9.60 -9.51 -12.70
N ASN A 53 -9.73 -8.20 -12.92
CA ASN A 53 -8.77 -7.21 -12.41
C ASN A 53 -8.84 -7.14 -10.88
N LEU A 54 -10.04 -7.08 -10.33
CA LEU A 54 -10.26 -7.13 -8.89
C LEU A 54 -9.74 -8.43 -8.28
N SER A 55 -9.99 -9.56 -8.95
CA SER A 55 -9.47 -10.88 -8.58
C SER A 55 -7.94 -10.91 -8.54
N SER A 56 -7.30 -10.32 -9.57
CA SER A 56 -5.84 -10.20 -9.68
C SER A 56 -5.25 -9.34 -8.55
N LEU A 57 -5.85 -8.18 -8.25
CA LEU A 57 -5.44 -7.35 -7.12
C LEU A 57 -5.56 -8.11 -5.79
N CYS A 58 -6.64 -8.88 -5.61
CA CYS A 58 -6.86 -9.70 -4.41
C CYS A 58 -5.92 -10.90 -4.29
N SER A 59 -5.08 -11.19 -5.29
CA SER A 59 -3.98 -12.16 -5.12
C SER A 59 -2.92 -11.65 -4.13
N VAL A 60 -2.80 -10.33 -3.95
CA VAL A 60 -1.92 -9.74 -2.94
C VAL A 60 -2.71 -9.61 -1.62
N PRO A 61 -2.31 -10.29 -0.52
CA PRO A 61 -3.10 -10.34 0.71
C PRO A 61 -3.43 -8.98 1.31
N LEU A 62 -2.51 -8.01 1.23
CA LEU A 62 -2.75 -6.65 1.70
C LEU A 62 -3.87 -5.97 0.91
N PHE A 63 -3.82 -6.02 -0.43
CA PHE A 63 -4.84 -5.40 -1.26
C PHE A 63 -6.19 -6.08 -1.08
N CYS A 64 -6.20 -7.42 -0.97
CA CYS A 64 -7.39 -8.18 -0.63
C CYS A 64 -8.03 -7.69 0.69
N TRP A 65 -7.22 -7.51 1.75
CA TRP A 65 -7.71 -7.01 3.04
C TRP A 65 -8.29 -5.59 2.93
N ILE A 66 -7.60 -4.67 2.21
CA ILE A 66 -8.10 -3.30 2.04
C ILE A 66 -9.41 -3.31 1.25
N ILE A 67 -9.46 -4.02 0.11
CA ILE A 67 -10.66 -4.19 -0.71
C ILE A 67 -11.81 -4.76 0.14
N PHE A 68 -11.56 -5.76 0.98
CA PHE A 68 -12.60 -6.35 1.82
C PHE A 68 -13.10 -5.40 2.91
N LYS A 69 -12.22 -4.61 3.53
CA LYS A 69 -12.61 -3.52 4.44
C LYS A 69 -13.44 -2.46 3.74
N CYS A 70 -13.16 -2.21 2.48
CA CYS A 70 -13.91 -1.30 1.63
C CYS A 70 -15.30 -1.84 1.28
N PHE A 71 -15.42 -3.11 0.91
CA PHE A 71 -16.71 -3.80 0.72
C PHE A 71 -17.59 -3.74 1.98
N GLU A 72 -17.02 -3.99 3.15
CA GLU A 72 -17.72 -3.88 4.44
C GLU A 72 -18.25 -2.45 4.67
N HIS A 73 -17.44 -1.43 4.35
CA HIS A 73 -17.86 -0.04 4.47
C HIS A 73 -18.98 0.33 3.49
N PHE A 74 -18.83 0.04 2.20
CA PHE A 74 -19.84 0.38 1.20
C PHE A 74 -21.17 -0.32 1.46
N HIS A 75 -21.13 -1.61 1.80
CA HIS A 75 -22.34 -2.36 2.14
C HIS A 75 -23.08 -1.77 3.35
N SER A 76 -22.35 -1.21 4.32
CA SER A 76 -22.95 -0.55 5.48
C SER A 76 -23.45 0.87 5.20
N ALA A 77 -22.85 1.57 4.23
CA ALA A 77 -23.10 2.99 3.97
C ALA A 77 -24.12 3.24 2.86
N PHE A 78 -24.22 2.32 1.90
CA PHE A 78 -25.12 2.40 0.76
C PHE A 78 -25.95 1.11 0.73
N ASP A 79 -27.27 1.22 0.84
CA ASP A 79 -28.22 0.10 0.64
C ASP A 79 -28.13 -0.54 -0.77
N SER A 80 -27.18 -0.12 -1.61
CA SER A 80 -26.88 -0.72 -2.89
C SER A 80 -25.97 -1.94 -2.69
N HIS A 81 -26.43 -3.09 -3.15
CA HIS A 81 -25.64 -4.31 -3.20
C HIS A 81 -24.62 -4.35 -4.36
N GLU A 82 -24.43 -3.25 -5.08
CA GLU A 82 -23.54 -3.20 -6.25
C GLU A 82 -22.42 -2.19 -5.99
N LEU A 83 -21.17 -2.65 -6.11
CA LEU A 83 -20.08 -1.74 -6.40
C LEU A 83 -20.33 -1.19 -7.82
N PRO A 84 -20.07 0.10 -8.09
CA PRO A 84 -20.12 0.58 -9.46
C PRO A 84 -19.21 -0.29 -10.34
N ASP A 85 -19.57 -0.47 -11.60
CA ASP A 85 -18.92 -1.36 -12.59
C ASP A 85 -17.52 -0.88 -13.02
N PHE A 86 -16.83 -0.16 -12.13
CA PHE A 86 -15.56 0.48 -12.40
C PHE A 86 -14.40 -0.50 -12.23
N THR A 87 -13.43 -0.36 -13.13
CA THR A 87 -12.10 -0.91 -12.95
C THR A 87 -11.50 -0.32 -11.68
N VAL A 88 -11.61 -1.03 -10.56
CA VAL A 88 -11.02 -0.60 -9.27
C VAL A 88 -9.51 -0.55 -9.43
N THR A 89 -8.94 0.65 -9.37
CA THR A 89 -7.49 0.83 -9.37
C THR A 89 -6.94 0.76 -7.94
N LEU A 90 -5.63 0.54 -7.82
CA LEU A 90 -4.96 0.61 -6.52
C LEU A 90 -5.09 2.01 -5.88
N THR A 91 -5.14 3.06 -6.70
CA THR A 91 -5.40 4.43 -6.25
C THR A 91 -6.79 4.56 -5.62
N ASP A 92 -7.82 3.99 -6.26
CA ASP A 92 -9.18 4.01 -5.72
C ASP A 92 -9.27 3.32 -4.36
N ILE A 93 -8.55 2.20 -4.21
CA ILE A 93 -8.46 1.44 -2.95
C ILE A 93 -7.84 2.30 -1.83
N PHE A 94 -6.76 3.03 -2.10
CA PHE A 94 -6.14 3.90 -1.10
C PHE A 94 -6.94 5.17 -0.81
N LEU A 95 -7.61 5.75 -1.81
CA LEU A 95 -8.53 6.86 -1.61
C LEU A 95 -9.70 6.45 -0.72
N LEU A 96 -10.26 5.27 -0.96
CA LEU A 96 -11.35 4.73 -0.16
C LEU A 96 -10.90 4.35 1.25
N MET A 97 -9.74 3.73 1.41
CA MET A 97 -9.15 3.51 2.74
C MET A 97 -9.02 4.83 3.49
N THR A 98 -8.55 5.88 2.82
CA THR A 98 -8.42 7.22 3.40
C THR A 98 -9.76 7.74 3.86
N GLU A 99 -10.78 7.67 3.01
CA GLU A 99 -12.15 8.05 3.35
C GLU A 99 -12.68 7.28 4.57
N VAL A 100 -12.52 5.95 4.60
CA VAL A 100 -12.94 5.11 5.73
C VAL A 100 -12.25 5.55 7.03
N HIS A 101 -10.94 5.78 7.00
CA HIS A 101 -10.18 6.21 8.18
C HIS A 101 -10.58 7.61 8.67
N LEU A 102 -10.90 8.53 7.77
CA LEU A 102 -11.43 9.85 8.12
C LEU A 102 -12.87 9.77 8.67
N ASN A 103 -13.70 8.88 8.11
CA ASN A 103 -15.11 8.73 8.47
C ASN A 103 -15.32 7.92 9.76
N ARG A 104 -14.40 7.00 10.13
CA ARG A 104 -14.47 6.19 11.37
C ARG A 104 -14.63 7.02 12.65
N ILE A 105 -14.23 8.28 12.63
CA ILE A 105 -14.27 9.20 13.79
C ILE A 105 -15.58 10.00 13.84
N GLN A 106 -16.26 10.17 12.71
CA GLN A 106 -17.60 10.77 12.68
C GLN A 106 -18.65 9.70 13.00
N LYS A 107 -18.62 9.18 14.23
CA LYS A 107 -19.76 8.48 14.83
C LYS A 107 -20.90 9.47 15.10
N THR A 108 -21.41 10.16 14.09
CA THR A 108 -22.70 10.83 14.18
C THR A 108 -23.76 9.83 13.76
N ASN A 109 -24.26 9.06 14.74
CA ASN A 109 -25.44 8.19 14.65
C ASN A 109 -25.38 7.17 13.49
N LEU A 110 -25.23 5.90 13.84
CA LEU A 110 -25.11 4.71 12.99
C LEU A 110 -26.24 4.46 11.94
N LEU A 111 -27.04 5.46 11.57
CA LEU A 111 -28.11 5.38 10.57
C LEU A 111 -28.27 6.65 9.71
N LYS A 112 -27.45 7.70 9.86
CA LYS A 112 -27.49 8.83 8.91
C LYS A 112 -26.49 8.58 7.79
N LYS A 113 -27.01 8.05 6.67
CA LYS A 113 -26.43 8.07 5.33
C LYS A 113 -25.48 9.27 5.19
N ASN A 114 -24.17 9.02 5.21
CA ASN A 114 -23.19 10.09 5.12
C ASN A 114 -23.20 10.60 3.68
N ASN A 115 -24.13 11.49 3.36
CA ASN A 115 -24.33 12.07 2.03
C ASN A 115 -23.24 13.09 1.66
N ARG A 116 -22.11 13.14 2.40
CA ARG A 116 -21.01 14.05 2.08
C ARG A 116 -20.34 13.58 0.79
N SER A 117 -20.14 14.51 -0.12
CA SER A 117 -19.36 14.23 -1.32
C SER A 117 -17.90 13.96 -0.96
N GLN A 118 -17.19 13.22 -1.80
CA GLN A 118 -15.74 13.00 -1.64
C GLN A 118 -14.98 14.34 -1.57
N GLU A 119 -15.45 15.37 -2.29
CA GLU A 119 -14.88 16.71 -2.20
C GLU A 119 -15.06 17.31 -0.80
N GLU A 120 -16.24 17.25 -0.20
CA GLU A 120 -16.47 17.78 1.15
C GLU A 120 -15.61 17.07 2.20
N THR A 121 -15.47 15.74 2.09
CA THR A 121 -14.59 14.94 2.95
C THR A 121 -13.14 15.37 2.81
N TYR A 122 -12.66 15.57 1.58
CA TYR A 122 -11.32 16.08 1.33
C TYR A 122 -11.13 17.49 1.91
N ARG A 123 -12.03 18.44 1.61
CA ARG A 123 -11.95 19.83 2.08
C ARG A 123 -11.89 19.92 3.60
N SER A 124 -12.73 19.15 4.28
CA SER A 124 -12.83 19.15 5.75
C SER A 124 -11.62 18.52 6.44
N ASN A 125 -10.84 17.68 5.74
CA ASN A 125 -9.68 16.98 6.28
C ASN A 125 -8.37 17.38 5.60
N LYS A 126 -8.38 18.45 4.80
CA LYS A 126 -7.27 18.85 3.93
C LYS A 126 -5.97 19.02 4.70
N ASP A 127 -6.02 19.70 5.85
CA ASP A 127 -4.81 19.99 6.64
C ASP A 127 -4.22 18.71 7.25
N LYS A 128 -5.08 17.77 7.68
CA LYS A 128 -4.66 16.46 8.20
C LYS A 128 -4.01 15.61 7.11
N LEU A 129 -4.64 15.56 5.94
CA LEU A 129 -4.11 14.85 4.78
C LEU A 129 -2.79 15.46 4.31
N PHE A 130 -2.67 16.78 4.34
CA PHE A 130 -1.43 17.48 4.01
C PHE A 130 -0.31 17.19 5.02
N ALA A 131 -0.62 17.17 6.32
CA ALA A 131 0.35 16.81 7.36
C ALA A 131 0.86 15.37 7.18
N LEU A 132 -0.04 14.41 6.99
CA LEU A 132 0.30 13.01 6.73
C LEU A 132 1.14 12.84 5.46
N SER A 133 0.73 13.51 4.37
CA SER A 133 1.43 13.44 3.08
C SER A 133 2.83 14.04 3.15
N LYS A 134 3.00 15.14 3.90
CA LYS A 134 4.31 15.75 4.14
C LYS A 134 5.24 14.85 4.96
N ILE A 135 4.75 14.20 6.01
CA ILE A 135 5.53 13.23 6.79
C ILE A 135 5.98 12.07 5.89
N ALA A 136 5.06 11.53 5.08
CA ALA A 136 5.36 10.45 4.15
C ALA A 136 6.44 10.84 3.13
N TYR A 137 6.28 12.01 2.49
CA TYR A 137 7.24 12.54 1.53
C TYR A 137 8.63 12.73 2.14
N MET A 138 8.72 13.36 3.32
CA MET A 138 9.99 13.48 4.04
C MET A 138 10.60 12.11 4.34
N GLY A 139 9.78 11.14 4.75
CA GLY A 139 10.20 9.77 4.98
C GLY A 139 10.83 9.15 3.74
N MET A 140 10.16 9.23 2.59
CA MET A 140 10.69 8.70 1.33
C MET A 140 11.98 9.40 0.90
N GLN A 141 12.05 10.73 0.99
CA GLN A 141 13.27 11.49 0.66
C GLN A 141 14.48 11.11 1.52
N LYS A 142 14.25 10.79 2.79
CA LYS A 142 15.31 10.42 3.75
C LYS A 142 15.49 8.92 3.92
N SER A 143 14.77 8.10 3.17
CA SER A 143 14.70 6.64 3.35
C SER A 143 14.36 6.22 4.80
N LEU A 144 13.44 6.96 5.43
CA LEU A 144 12.92 6.71 6.77
C LEU A 144 11.53 6.06 6.71
N PHE A 145 11.37 4.99 7.48
CA PHE A 145 10.11 4.27 7.64
C PHE A 145 9.55 4.34 9.08
N VAL A 146 10.42 4.70 10.02
CA VAL A 146 10.10 4.92 11.44
C VAL A 146 10.43 6.38 11.75
N PHE A 147 9.50 7.06 12.42
CA PHE A 147 9.53 8.48 12.72
C PHE A 147 9.50 8.69 14.23
N ASP A 148 10.30 9.62 14.71
CA ASP A 148 10.23 10.04 16.11
C ASP A 148 8.93 10.81 16.37
N GLN A 149 8.42 10.76 17.59
CA GLN A 149 7.24 11.54 18.01
C GLN A 149 7.36 13.02 17.66
N LYS A 150 8.53 13.63 17.85
CA LYS A 150 8.77 15.04 17.50
C LYS A 150 8.53 15.33 16.01
N ASP A 151 8.93 14.40 15.13
CA ASP A 151 8.82 14.59 13.68
C ASP A 151 7.35 14.48 13.26
N VAL A 152 6.61 13.56 13.86
CA VAL A 152 5.17 13.39 13.62
C VAL A 152 4.37 14.57 14.16
N LEU A 153 4.58 14.93 15.43
CA LEU A 153 3.82 15.97 16.12
C LEU A 153 4.17 17.39 15.64
N SER A 154 5.26 17.57 14.91
CA SER A 154 5.59 18.85 14.26
C SER A 154 4.60 19.24 13.16
N GLY A 155 3.87 18.28 12.59
CA GLY A 155 2.93 18.50 11.49
C GLY A 155 1.53 17.96 11.74
N LEU A 156 1.40 16.83 12.44
CA LEU A 156 0.13 16.18 12.73
C LEU A 156 -0.22 16.32 14.22
N PRO A 157 -1.37 16.94 14.58
CA PRO A 157 -1.80 17.02 15.97
C PRO A 157 -1.90 15.65 16.64
N GLU A 158 -1.57 15.56 17.92
CA GLU A 158 -1.65 14.29 18.68
C GLU A 158 -3.06 13.70 18.64
N GLN A 159 -4.07 14.57 18.72
CA GLN A 159 -5.47 14.18 18.57
C GLN A 159 -5.80 13.53 17.23
N ASP A 160 -4.96 13.63 16.19
CA ASP A 160 -5.21 13.00 14.88
C ASP A 160 -4.47 11.66 14.72
N LEU A 161 -3.62 11.26 15.68
CA LEU A 161 -2.95 9.94 15.65
C LEU A 161 -3.95 8.77 15.69
N HIS A 162 -5.10 8.96 16.33
CA HIS A 162 -6.17 7.96 16.39
C HIS A 162 -6.83 7.66 15.04
N LEU A 163 -6.53 8.44 13.98
CA LEU A 163 -6.99 8.16 12.62
C LEU A 163 -6.51 6.79 12.10
N GLY A 164 -5.42 6.25 12.63
CA GLY A 164 -4.94 4.91 12.31
C GLY A 164 -4.19 4.79 10.98
N PHE A 165 -3.74 5.92 10.41
CA PHE A 165 -2.77 5.93 9.30
C PHE A 165 -1.35 5.60 9.78
N LEU A 166 -1.03 6.03 11.00
CA LEU A 166 0.21 5.74 11.72
C LEU A 166 -0.09 4.78 12.87
N ARG A 167 0.89 3.96 13.24
CA ARG A 167 0.87 3.11 14.44
C ARG A 167 2.14 3.32 15.25
N THR A 168 2.05 3.12 16.55
CA THR A 168 3.21 3.14 17.43
C THR A 168 4.06 1.90 17.19
N VAL A 169 5.38 2.09 17.09
CA VAL A 169 6.35 1.00 17.02
C VAL A 169 6.62 0.51 18.45
N PRO A 170 6.47 -0.79 18.73
CA PRO A 170 6.80 -1.34 20.04
C PRO A 170 8.28 -1.12 20.34
N ASN A 171 8.59 -0.46 21.46
CA ASN A 171 9.97 -0.32 21.91
C ASN A 171 10.42 -1.60 22.61
N TYR A 172 11.24 -2.41 21.93
CA TYR A 172 11.83 -3.61 22.52
C TYR A 172 13.04 -3.32 23.43
N GLY A 173 13.50 -2.06 23.51
CA GLY A 173 14.74 -1.65 24.16
C GLY A 173 14.63 -1.01 25.56
N GLY A 174 13.45 -0.96 26.17
CA GLY A 174 13.30 -0.55 27.58
C GLY A 174 13.46 0.94 27.90
N SER A 175 13.67 1.83 26.91
CA SER A 175 13.58 3.28 27.15
C SER A 175 12.13 3.74 27.17
N VAL A 176 11.69 4.27 28.30
CA VAL A 176 10.27 4.53 28.60
C VAL A 176 9.71 5.77 27.87
N ASP A 177 10.54 6.60 27.24
CA ASP A 177 10.17 8.01 27.00
C ASP A 177 10.23 8.50 25.53
N GLN A 178 10.44 7.60 24.56
CA GLN A 178 10.40 7.98 23.14
C GLN A 178 9.46 7.07 22.36
N SER A 179 8.27 7.59 22.06
CA SER A 179 7.35 6.94 21.14
C SER A 179 7.87 7.12 19.71
N SER A 180 7.99 6.03 18.96
CA SER A 180 8.22 6.05 17.53
C SER A 180 6.97 5.60 16.79
N TYR A 181 6.80 6.10 15.57
CA TYR A 181 5.64 5.85 14.73
C TYR A 181 6.07 5.34 13.37
N GLU A 182 5.23 4.51 12.75
CA GLU A 182 5.38 4.13 11.36
C GLU A 182 4.01 4.15 10.67
N PHE A 183 3.99 4.32 9.35
CA PHE A 183 2.76 4.11 8.59
C PHE A 183 2.31 2.67 8.73
N LEU A 184 0.98 2.45 8.72
CA LEU A 184 0.39 1.12 8.82
C LEU A 184 1.03 0.12 7.83
N HIS A 185 1.41 0.61 6.64
CA HIS A 185 2.19 -0.13 5.67
C HIS A 185 3.02 0.81 4.78
N LEU A 186 4.16 0.35 4.25
CA LEU A 186 5.02 1.14 3.37
C LEU A 186 4.31 1.60 2.09
N THR A 187 3.38 0.80 1.54
CA THR A 187 2.58 1.24 0.38
C THR A 187 1.67 2.42 0.70
N LEU A 188 1.20 2.53 1.94
CA LEU A 188 0.41 3.67 2.39
C LEU A 188 1.28 4.93 2.50
N GLN A 189 2.52 4.79 2.99
CA GLN A 189 3.51 5.87 2.94
C GLN A 189 3.80 6.29 1.49
N SER A 190 3.96 5.34 0.56
CA SER A 190 4.15 5.65 -0.86
C SER A 190 2.92 6.36 -1.46
N PHE A 191 1.70 5.93 -1.11
CA PHE A 191 0.47 6.60 -1.53
C PHE A 191 0.42 8.06 -1.04
N PHE A 192 0.67 8.30 0.25
CA PHE A 192 0.69 9.65 0.80
C PHE A 192 1.82 10.51 0.23
N THR A 193 2.93 9.90 -0.16
CA THR A 193 4.00 10.59 -0.89
C THR A 193 3.53 11.06 -2.27
N ALA A 194 2.90 10.17 -3.04
CA ALA A 194 2.31 10.55 -4.33
C ALA A 194 1.22 11.62 -4.16
N PHE A 195 0.40 11.51 -3.11
CA PHE A 195 -0.60 12.51 -2.76
C PHE A 195 0.03 13.88 -2.51
N PHE A 196 1.15 13.95 -1.78
CA PHE A 196 1.89 15.20 -1.56
C PHE A 196 2.37 15.82 -2.88
N LEU A 197 3.00 15.02 -3.74
CA LEU A 197 3.52 15.45 -5.04
C LEU A 197 2.45 16.02 -5.97
N VAL A 198 1.23 15.47 -5.91
CA VAL A 198 0.10 15.92 -6.74
C VAL A 198 -0.62 17.14 -6.14
N THR A 199 -0.67 17.28 -4.82
CA THR A 199 -1.51 18.28 -4.15
C THR A 199 -0.77 19.53 -3.69
N ASP A 200 0.54 19.46 -3.43
CA ASP A 200 1.33 20.63 -3.05
C ASP A 200 1.75 21.43 -4.29
N LYS A 201 1.22 22.65 -4.40
CA LYS A 201 1.53 23.59 -5.49
C LYS A 201 3.00 24.00 -5.56
N LYS A 202 3.77 23.78 -4.48
CA LYS A 202 5.21 24.10 -4.44
C LYS A 202 6.06 23.03 -5.11
N VAL A 203 5.53 21.83 -5.32
CA VAL A 203 6.24 20.74 -6.00
C VAL A 203 6.29 21.05 -7.49
N GLY A 204 7.50 21.21 -8.03
CA GLY A 204 7.69 21.45 -9.45
C GLY A 204 7.59 20.16 -10.26
N ALA A 205 7.37 20.28 -11.57
CA ALA A 205 7.38 19.12 -12.48
C ALA A 205 8.69 18.32 -12.40
N LYS A 206 9.82 18.99 -12.14
CA LYS A 206 11.13 18.35 -11.97
C LYS A 206 11.17 17.43 -10.75
N ASP A 207 10.63 17.87 -9.61
CA ASP A 207 10.61 17.08 -8.37
C ASP A 207 9.72 15.84 -8.53
N LEU A 208 8.58 15.99 -9.23
CA LEU A 208 7.71 14.88 -9.60
C LEU A 208 8.41 13.89 -10.53
N LEU A 209 9.12 14.37 -11.55
CA LEU A 209 9.85 13.54 -12.52
C LEU A 209 11.02 12.78 -11.91
N GLN A 210 11.62 13.26 -10.81
CA GLN A 210 12.69 12.55 -10.11
C GLN A 210 12.25 11.14 -9.66
N PHE A 211 11.00 10.98 -9.23
CA PHE A 211 10.44 9.69 -8.83
C PHE A 211 10.27 8.70 -10.01
N PHE A 212 10.25 9.21 -11.25
CA PHE A 212 10.24 8.38 -12.45
C PHE A 212 11.65 8.16 -13.01
N ALA A 213 12.58 9.09 -12.77
CA ALA A 213 13.97 9.01 -13.25
C ALA A 213 14.79 7.93 -12.53
N GLU A 214 14.47 7.64 -11.26
CA GLU A 214 15.05 6.51 -10.50
C GLU A 214 14.75 5.14 -11.15
N CYS A 215 13.81 5.04 -12.10
CA CYS A 215 13.58 3.83 -12.89
C CYS A 215 14.58 3.63 -14.05
N SER A 216 15.51 4.56 -14.32
CA SER A 216 16.33 4.52 -15.54
C SER A 216 17.74 3.94 -15.40
N MET A 217 18.28 3.64 -14.21
CA MET A 217 19.69 3.22 -14.12
C MET A 217 19.90 2.01 -13.22
N GLN A 218 19.83 0.83 -13.85
CA GLN A 218 20.70 -0.31 -13.54
C GLN A 218 20.82 -1.20 -14.80
N ASP A 219 21.26 -0.62 -15.92
CA ASP A 219 22.07 -1.39 -16.87
C ASP A 219 23.46 -1.55 -16.25
N THR A 220 23.57 -2.46 -15.28
CA THR A 220 24.85 -2.85 -14.72
C THR A 220 25.60 -3.63 -15.78
N THR A 221 26.31 -2.92 -16.65
CA THR A 221 27.39 -3.48 -17.44
C THR A 221 28.46 -3.96 -16.45
N LEU A 222 28.38 -5.25 -16.12
CA LEU A 222 29.39 -5.96 -15.36
C LEU A 222 30.68 -5.95 -16.19
N SER A 223 31.51 -4.92 -15.99
CA SER A 223 32.91 -4.92 -16.40
C SER A 223 33.62 -6.01 -15.59
N SER A 224 33.63 -7.22 -16.15
CA SER A 224 34.45 -8.32 -15.67
C SER A 224 35.67 -8.40 -16.58
N CYS A 225 36.71 -7.65 -16.24
CA CYS A 225 38.06 -8.01 -16.65
C CYS A 225 38.50 -9.17 -15.77
N LEU A 226 38.43 -10.40 -16.29
CA LEU A 226 39.42 -11.47 -16.15
C LEU A 226 38.99 -12.67 -17.02
N PRO A 227 39.87 -13.22 -17.89
CA PRO A 227 39.54 -14.31 -18.79
C PRO A 227 39.72 -15.66 -18.08
N LEU A 228 38.63 -16.27 -17.64
CA LEU A 228 38.58 -17.70 -17.35
C LEU A 228 37.46 -18.32 -18.18
N ALA A 229 37.85 -18.76 -19.37
CA ALA A 229 37.09 -19.72 -20.14
C ALA A 229 37.03 -21.03 -19.35
N TRP A 230 35.87 -21.40 -18.83
CA TRP A 230 35.33 -22.77 -18.78
C TRP A 230 34.10 -22.82 -17.87
N LEU A 231 32.92 -22.73 -18.49
CA LEU A 231 31.67 -23.44 -18.15
C LEU A 231 30.56 -22.85 -19.01
N LYS A 232 30.54 -23.25 -20.28
CA LYS A 232 29.40 -23.02 -21.16
C LYS A 232 28.41 -24.16 -20.93
N ASN A 233 27.13 -23.79 -20.92
CA ASN A 233 25.93 -24.61 -21.01
C ASN A 233 25.19 -24.88 -19.70
N TYR A 234 24.53 -23.85 -19.19
CA TYR A 234 23.15 -23.99 -18.72
C TYR A 234 22.38 -22.73 -19.15
N ASN A 235 21.53 -22.86 -20.17
CA ASN A 235 20.51 -21.86 -20.49
C ASN A 235 19.22 -22.31 -19.79
N PRO A 236 18.85 -21.78 -18.61
CA PRO A 236 17.50 -21.96 -18.14
C PRO A 236 16.59 -21.11 -19.01
N THR A 237 15.75 -21.76 -19.80
CA THR A 237 14.66 -21.19 -20.60
C THR A 237 13.54 -20.55 -19.75
N GLY A 238 13.82 -20.18 -18.50
CA GLY A 238 12.92 -19.45 -17.61
C GLY A 238 13.65 -18.24 -17.03
N GLY A 239 13.08 -17.04 -17.20
CA GLY A 239 13.64 -15.82 -16.63
C GLY A 239 13.75 -15.90 -15.10
N ASP A 240 14.75 -15.22 -14.53
CA ASP A 240 14.97 -15.19 -13.08
C ASP A 240 13.70 -14.74 -12.32
N PRO A 241 13.11 -15.61 -11.46
CA PRO A 241 11.89 -15.30 -10.73
C PRO A 241 12.09 -14.29 -9.59
N PHE A 242 13.34 -13.91 -9.30
CA PHE A 242 13.71 -12.91 -8.28
C PHE A 242 14.14 -11.57 -8.88
N ARG A 243 14.17 -11.46 -10.21
CA ARG A 243 14.42 -10.18 -10.91
C ARG A 243 13.29 -9.21 -10.60
N ASN A 244 13.62 -7.95 -10.35
CA ASN A 244 12.60 -6.93 -10.15
C ASN A 244 11.70 -6.83 -11.39
N LYS A 245 10.44 -7.18 -11.23
CA LYS A 245 9.37 -7.00 -12.22
C LYS A 245 8.17 -6.27 -11.60
N GLU A 246 8.34 -5.60 -10.46
CA GLU A 246 7.25 -4.95 -9.73
C GLU A 246 6.49 -3.95 -10.62
N HIS A 247 7.15 -3.35 -11.61
CA HIS A 247 6.54 -2.50 -12.64
C HIS A 247 5.53 -3.21 -13.56
N PHE A 248 5.63 -4.52 -13.75
CA PHE A 248 4.77 -5.32 -14.64
C PHE A 248 3.63 -6.04 -13.91
N HIS A 249 3.59 -5.97 -12.58
CA HIS A 249 2.54 -6.64 -11.80
C HIS A 249 1.25 -5.81 -11.69
N PHE A 250 1.27 -4.56 -12.18
CA PHE A 250 0.17 -3.59 -12.08
C PHE A 250 -0.22 -2.93 -13.42
N THR A 251 0.33 -3.40 -14.53
CA THR A 251 -0.07 -3.08 -15.92
C THR A 251 -0.79 -4.28 -16.51
#